data_AF-A0A3D1R9Z6-F1
#
_entry.id   AF-A0A3D1R9Z6-F1
#
_cell.length_a   1.000
_cell.length_b   1.000
_cell.length_c   1.000
_cell.angle_alpha   90.00
_cell.angle_beta   90.00
_cell.angle_gamma   90.00
#
_symmetry.space_group_name_H-M   'P 1'
#
loop_
_entity.id
_entity.type
_entity.pdbx_description
1 polymer ?
#
loop_
_entity_poly.entity_id
_entity_poly.type
_entity_poly.pdbx_seq_one_letter_code
_entity_poly.pdbx_strand_id
1 'polypeptide(L)' 'MPEPKRKKDPLFAAAVLKLSFKLANDDEAPAFQFVYQGVLRDFELDDGQVDLYIEQNKERVLKAVRGKERGAP' A
#
# COMPACT_ATOMS: atom_id res chain seq x y z
N MET A 1 25.31 -17.64 2.57
CA MET A 1 24.61 -16.76 3.53
C MET A 1 23.27 -16.40 2.90
N PRO A 2 22.11 -16.74 3.49
CA PRO A 2 20.84 -16.36 2.89
C PRO A 2 20.68 -14.84 3.02
N GLU A 3 20.44 -14.16 1.91
CA GLU A 3 20.23 -12.71 1.87
C GLU A 3 19.10 -12.34 2.86
N PRO A 4 19.24 -11.26 3.65
CA PRO A 4 18.19 -10.84 4.56
C PRO A 4 16.96 -10.53 3.73
N LYS A 5 15.92 -11.37 3.86
CA LYS A 5 14.62 -11.17 3.22
C LYS A 5 14.26 -9.70 3.39
N ARG A 6 14.27 -8.93 2.29
CA ARG A 6 14.03 -7.49 2.27
C ARG A 6 12.88 -7.20 3.22
N LYS A 7 13.15 -6.50 4.32
CA LYS A 7 12.12 -6.11 5.29
C LYS A 7 11.02 -5.44 4.46
N LYS A 8 9.83 -6.07 4.42
CA LYS A 8 8.68 -5.49 3.72
C LYS A 8 8.45 -4.15 4.36
N ASP A 9 8.66 -3.08 3.60
CA ASP A 9 8.43 -1.71 4.02
C ASP A 9 6.92 -1.55 4.22
N PRO A 10 6.44 -1.46 5.48
CA PRO A 10 5.01 -1.50 5.77
C PRO A 10 4.30 -0.23 5.28
N LEU A 11 5.00 0.91 5.30
CA LEU A 11 4.55 2.17 4.70
C LEU A 11 4.37 2.01 3.20
N PHE A 12 5.33 1.39 2.53
CA PHE A 12 5.20 1.08 1.11
C PHE A 12 4.00 0.17 0.82
N ALA A 13 3.79 -0.88 1.63
CA ALA A 13 2.67 -1.80 1.45
C ALA A 13 1.31 -1.11 1.66
N ALA A 14 1.19 -0.30 2.72
CA ALA A 14 -0.01 0.49 3.01
C ALA A 14 -0.29 1.53 1.91
N ALA A 15 0.76 2.20 1.42
CA ALA A 15 0.68 3.17 0.34
C ALA A 15 0.19 2.54 -0.98
N VAL A 16 0.75 1.38 -1.34
CA VAL A 16 0.31 0.63 -2.52
C VAL A 16 -1.14 0.19 -2.36
N LEU A 17 -1.54 -0.28 -1.18
CA LEU A 17 -2.92 -0.69 -0.91
C LEU A 17 -3.89 0.49 -1.09
N LYS A 18 -3.66 1.62 -0.40
CA LYS A 18 -4.51 2.83 -0.49
C LYS A 18 -4.62 3.32 -1.94
N LEU A 19 -3.49 3.40 -2.65
CA LEU A 19 -3.49 3.87 -4.04
C LEU A 19 -4.16 2.90 -5.01
N SER A 20 -4.03 1.58 -4.82
CA SER A 20 -4.72 0.56 -5.63
C SER A 20 -6.24 0.72 -5.59
N PHE A 21 -6.82 0.86 -4.40
CA PHE A 21 -8.27 1.00 -4.25
C PHE A 21 -8.77 2.37 -4.74
N LYS A 22 -8.00 3.44 -4.52
CA LYS A 22 -8.30 4.76 -5.05
C LYS A 22 -8.33 4.81 -6.59
N LEU A 23 -7.44 4.07 -7.26
CA LEU A 23 -7.48 3.95 -8.74
C LEU A 23 -8.65 3.10 -9.23
N ALA A 24 -9.07 2.11 -8.44
CA ALA A 24 -10.24 1.29 -8.73
C ALA A 24 -11.57 2.02 -8.49
N ASN A 25 -11.56 3.22 -7.87
CA ASN A 25 -12.75 3.91 -7.33
C ASN A 25 -13.51 3.06 -6.29
N ASP A 26 -12.78 2.21 -5.57
CA ASP A 26 -13.29 1.32 -4.51
C ASP A 26 -12.75 1.74 -3.13
N ASP A 27 -12.21 2.96 -2.98
CA ASP A 27 -11.66 3.43 -1.71
C ASP A 27 -12.72 3.70 -0.62
N GLU A 28 -14.00 3.71 -0.99
CA GLU A 28 -15.14 3.76 -0.06
C GLU A 28 -15.69 2.37 0.28
N ALA A 29 -15.15 1.30 -0.32
CA ALA A 29 -15.64 -0.05 -0.07
C ALA A 29 -15.41 -0.43 1.41
N PRO A 30 -16.44 -0.94 2.14
CA PRO A 30 -16.29 -1.34 3.54
C PRO A 30 -15.19 -2.37 3.77
N ALA A 31 -15.00 -3.27 2.81
CA ALA A 31 -13.95 -4.28 2.83
C ALA A 31 -12.54 -3.65 2.76
N PHE A 32 -12.35 -2.62 1.94
CA PHE A 32 -11.09 -1.88 1.87
C PHE A 32 -10.80 -1.19 3.20
N GLN A 33 -11.76 -0.44 3.74
CA GLN A 33 -11.58 0.27 5.00
C GLN A 33 -11.20 -0.69 6.14
N PHE A 34 -11.87 -1.85 6.22
CA PHE A 34 -11.55 -2.86 7.24
C PHE A 34 -10.11 -3.37 7.11
N VAL A 35 -9.67 -3.73 5.90
CA VAL A 35 -8.30 -4.23 5.65
C VAL A 35 -7.27 -3.12 5.88
N TYR A 36 -7.50 -1.92 5.36
CA TYR A 36 -6.60 -0.79 5.49
C TYR A 36 -6.40 -0.39 6.96
N GLN A 37 -7.49 -0.29 7.73
CA GLN A 37 -7.42 -0.06 9.17
C GLN A 37 -6.74 -1.20 9.94
N GLY A 38 -6.84 -2.43 9.45
CA GLY A 38 -6.07 -3.57 9.97
C GLY A 38 -4.57 -3.38 9.77
N VAL A 39 -4.16 -3.02 8.55
CA VAL A 39 -2.75 -2.77 8.19
C VAL A 39 -2.16 -1.62 9.00
N LEU A 40 -2.89 -0.50 9.12
CA LEU A 40 -2.45 0.64 9.93
C LEU A 40 -2.19 0.21 11.38
N ARG A 41 -3.08 -0.58 11.98
CA ARG A 41 -2.93 -1.07 13.35
C ARG A 41 -1.78 -2.07 13.51
N ASP A 42 -1.63 -3.02 12.60
CA ASP A 42 -0.60 -4.07 12.68
C ASP A 42 0.81 -3.49 12.58
N PHE A 43 0.97 -2.40 11.83
CA PHE A 43 2.25 -1.74 11.62
C PHE A 43 2.42 -0.43 12.40
N GLU A 44 1.48 -0.09 13.28
CA GLU A 44 1.48 1.15 14.07
C GLU A 44 1.69 2.40 13.20
N LEU A 45 0.98 2.45 12.08
CA LEU A 45 1.02 3.54 11.10
C LEU A 45 -0.21 4.43 11.19
N ASP A 46 -0.01 5.71 10.93
CA ASP A 46 -1.07 6.69 10.73
C ASP A 46 -1.43 6.87 9.26
N ASP A 47 -2.70 7.17 8.99
CA ASP A 47 -3.18 7.45 7.64
C ASP A 47 -2.40 8.62 6.99
N GLY A 48 -2.11 9.66 7.78
CA GLY A 48 -1.31 10.81 7.32
C GLY A 48 0.14 10.45 6.98
N GLN A 49 0.74 9.46 7.64
CA GLN A 49 2.07 8.98 7.27
C GLN A 49 2.04 8.25 5.93
N VAL A 50 0.97 7.49 5.68
CA VAL A 50 0.76 6.80 4.40
C VAL A 50 0.53 7.80 3.27
N ASP A 51 -0.31 8.83 3.47
CA ASP A 51 -0.49 9.89 2.47
C ASP A 51 0.81 10.61 2.17
N LEU A 52 1.53 11.05 3.19
CA LEU A 52 2.82 11.72 3.02
C LEU A 52 3.81 10.83 2.26
N TYR A 53 3.84 9.53 2.55
CA TYR A 53 4.68 8.58 1.84
C TYR A 53 4.28 8.44 0.37
N ILE A 54 2.98 8.38 0.07
CA ILE A 54 2.45 8.34 -1.30
C ILE A 54 2.88 9.62 -2.05
N GLU A 55 2.77 10.78 -1.43
CA GLU A 55 3.17 12.05 -2.05
C GLU A 55 4.67 12.08 -2.35
N GLN A 56 5.51 11.71 -1.38
CA GLN A 56 6.96 11.70 -1.51
C GLN A 56 7.48 10.61 -2.47
N ASN A 57 6.77 9.48 -2.61
CA ASN A 57 7.19 8.31 -3.38
C ASN A 57 6.22 7.97 -4.51
N LYS A 58 5.48 8.96 -5.02
CA LYS A 58 4.34 8.76 -5.92
C LYS A 58 4.66 7.86 -7.11
N GLU A 59 5.78 8.08 -7.78
CA GLU A 59 6.21 7.27 -8.93
C GLU A 59 6.46 5.80 -8.56
N ARG A 60 7.13 5.56 -7.43
CA ARG A 60 7.46 4.21 -6.94
C ARG A 60 6.19 3.45 -6.55
N VAL A 61 5.27 4.10 -5.84
CA VAL A 61 3.99 3.51 -5.42
C VAL A 61 3.10 3.25 -6.64
N LEU A 62 2.96 4.23 -7.54
CA LEU A 62 2.17 4.10 -8.77
C LEU A 62 2.69 2.96 -9.66
N LYS A 63 4.00 2.84 -9.82
CA LYS A 63 4.63 1.74 -10.58
C LYS A 63 4.30 0.38 -9.97
N ALA A 64 4.28 0.26 -8.64
CA ALA A 64 3.96 -0.99 -7.97
C ALA A 64 2.47 -1.36 -8.10
N VAL A 65 1.57 -0.38 -7.99
CA VAL A 65 0.14 -0.57 -8.24
C VAL A 65 -0.11 -1.06 -9.67
N ARG A 66 0.47 -0.37 -10.67
CA ARG A 66 0.37 -0.76 -12.09
C ARG A 66 1.04 -2.11 -12.39
N GLY A 67 2.13 -2.43 -11.70
CA GLY A 67 2.84 -3.70 -11.84
C GLY A 67 2.03 -4.88 -11.29
N LYS A 68 1.18 -4.65 -10.27
CA LYS A 68 0.33 -5.68 -9.67
C LYS A 68 -0.78 -6.15 -10.62
N GLU A 69 -1.30 -5.27 -11.49
CA GLU A 69 -2.29 -5.64 -12.50
C GLU A 69 -1.74 -6.57 -13.60
N ARG A 70 -0.42 -6.59 -13.82
CA ARG A 70 0.24 -7.52 -14.76
C ARG A 70 0.72 -8.84 -14.12
N GLY A 71 0.32 -9.10 -12.87
CA GLY A 71 0.74 -10.26 -12.09
C GLY A 71 -0.38 -11.23 -11.72
N ALA A 72 -1.49 -11.28 -12.46
CA ALA A 72 -2.45 -12.37 -12.37
C ALA A 72 -2.02 -13.49 -13.34
N PRO A 73 -1.75 -14.73 -12.87
CA PRO A 73 -1.66 -15.90 -13.75
C PRO A 73 -3.02 -16.21 -14.40
#